data_AF-A0A521HHT7-F1
#
_entry.id   AF-A0A521HHT7-F1
#
_cell.length_a   1.000
_cell.length_b   1.000
_cell.length_c   1.000
_cell.angle_alpha   90.00
_cell.angle_beta   90.00
_cell.angle_gamma   90.00
#
_symmetry.space_group_name_H-M   'P 1'
#
loop_
_entity.id
_entity.type
_entity.pdbx_description
1 polymer ?
#
loop_
_entity_poly.entity_id
_entity_poly.type
_entity_poly.pdbx_seq_one_letter_code
_entity_poly.pdbx_strand_id
1 'polypeptide(L)'
;MEAKQISKLIESELAERDSFDWPMGWSEQIEDLIIEPFEGNFFVPETMEYEDFWVVADLEPEKEENGFLLIYDVDTDLFGLARKAELFNEGSGELVGLYGTIGIALENMPE
;
A
#
# COMPACT_ATOMS: atom_id res chain seq x y z
N MET A 1 -8.91 -2.28 -12.96
CA MET A 1 -9.47 -3.37 -12.11
C MET A 1 -10.48 -2.71 -11.16
N GLU A 2 -11.54 -3.38 -10.72
CA GLU A 2 -12.50 -2.77 -9.78
C GLU A 2 -12.08 -3.00 -8.31
N ALA A 3 -12.45 -2.09 -7.40
CA ALA A 3 -12.14 -2.19 -5.96
C ALA A 3 -12.45 -3.56 -5.35
N LYS A 4 -13.58 -4.18 -5.74
CA LYS A 4 -13.98 -5.52 -5.28
C LYS A 4 -13.02 -6.63 -5.70
N GLN A 5 -12.37 -6.49 -6.85
CA GLN A 5 -11.37 -7.45 -7.31
C GLN A 5 -10.07 -7.27 -6.52
N ILE A 6 -9.69 -6.02 -6.23
CA ILE A 6 -8.54 -5.68 -5.38
C ILE A 6 -8.72 -6.22 -3.96
N SER A 7 -9.89 -6.05 -3.34
CA SER A 7 -10.18 -6.63 -2.02
C SER A 7 -9.97 -8.14 -1.98
N LYS A 8 -10.38 -8.87 -3.03
CA LYS A 8 -10.17 -10.32 -3.13
C LYS A 8 -8.71 -10.70 -3.30
N LEU A 9 -7.93 -9.88 -4.01
CA LEU A 9 -6.50 -10.08 -4.16
C LEU A 9 -5.81 -9.96 -2.79
N ILE A 10 -6.15 -8.90 -2.03
CA ILE A 10 -5.63 -8.68 -0.67
C ILE A 10 -5.99 -9.86 0.25
N GLU A 11 -7.25 -10.32 0.22
CA GLU A 11 -7.68 -11.50 0.99
C GLU A 11 -6.83 -12.75 0.67
N SER A 12 -6.47 -12.94 -0.60
CA SER A 12 -5.61 -14.04 -1.03
C SER A 12 -4.19 -13.91 -0.50
N GLU A 13 -3.59 -12.72 -0.62
CA GLU A 13 -2.24 -12.42 -0.10
C GLU A 13 -2.16 -12.64 1.41
N LEU A 14 -3.19 -12.21 2.15
CA LEU A 14 -3.26 -12.38 3.59
C LEU A 14 -3.47 -13.85 3.98
N ALA A 15 -4.22 -14.63 3.20
CA ALA A 15 -4.40 -16.07 3.44
C ALA A 15 -3.10 -16.87 3.23
N GLU A 16 -2.23 -16.39 2.34
CA GLU A 16 -0.92 -17.01 2.09
C GLU A 16 0.15 -16.58 3.12
N ARG A 17 -0.18 -15.72 4.09
CA ARG A 17 0.79 -15.20 5.06
C ARG A 17 1.52 -16.29 5.84
N ASP A 18 0.84 -17.39 6.16
CA ASP A 18 1.43 -18.50 6.92
C ASP A 18 2.42 -19.33 6.07
N SER A 19 2.52 -19.04 4.77
CA SER A 19 3.43 -19.70 3.83
C SER A 19 4.77 -18.98 3.68
N PHE A 20 4.93 -17.78 4.26
CA PHE A 20 6.13 -16.94 4.18
C PHE A 20 6.45 -16.28 5.52
N ASP A 21 7.71 -15.91 5.75
CA ASP A 21 8.10 -15.16 6.96
C ASP A 21 7.66 -13.70 6.80
N TRP A 22 6.61 -13.28 7.52
CA TRP A 22 6.18 -11.88 7.56
C TRP A 22 6.99 -11.06 8.57
N PRO A 23 7.20 -9.76 8.32
CA PRO A 23 7.88 -8.90 9.28
C PRO A 23 7.13 -8.86 10.62
N MET A 24 7.89 -8.98 11.71
CA MET A 24 7.36 -9.10 13.07
C MET A 24 6.51 -7.88 13.44
N GLY A 25 5.30 -8.13 13.95
CA GLY A 25 4.34 -7.08 14.35
C GLY A 25 3.26 -6.79 13.30
N TRP A 26 3.54 -7.04 12.02
CA TRP A 26 2.56 -6.83 10.94
C TRP A 26 1.58 -7.97 10.77
N SER A 27 2.00 -9.21 11.04
CA SER A 27 1.19 -10.41 10.81
C SER A 27 -0.17 -10.38 11.50
N GLU A 28 -0.28 -9.72 12.65
CA GLU A 28 -1.52 -9.59 13.43
C GLU A 28 -2.23 -8.24 13.25
N GLN A 29 -1.53 -7.20 12.80
CA GLN A 29 -2.06 -5.83 12.74
C GLN A 29 -2.57 -5.43 11.36
N ILE A 30 -2.01 -6.00 10.29
CA ILE A 30 -2.29 -5.56 8.92
C ILE A 30 -3.78 -5.67 8.56
N GLU A 31 -4.47 -6.70 9.05
CA GLU A 31 -5.91 -6.91 8.78
C GLU A 31 -6.77 -5.74 9.29
N ASP A 32 -6.41 -5.14 10.43
CA ASP A 32 -7.12 -4.01 11.03
C ASP A 32 -6.82 -2.68 10.31
N LEU A 33 -5.76 -2.65 9.50
CA LEU A 33 -5.27 -1.48 8.77
C LEU A 33 -5.71 -1.49 7.29
N ILE A 34 -6.25 -2.61 6.79
CA ILE A 34 -6.86 -2.68 5.47
C ILE A 34 -8.07 -1.75 5.42
N ILE A 35 -8.16 -0.97 4.35
CA ILE A 35 -9.26 -0.04 4.09
C ILE A 35 -10.04 -0.48 2.84
N GLU A 36 -11.18 0.17 2.59
CA GLU A 36 -11.86 0.01 1.30
C GLU A 36 -10.95 0.55 0.19
N PRO A 37 -10.56 -0.27 -0.81
CA PRO A 37 -9.61 0.19 -1.82
C PRO A 37 -10.15 1.36 -2.62
N PHE A 38 -9.30 2.35 -2.86
CA PHE A 38 -9.61 3.51 -3.69
C PHE A 38 -8.39 3.92 -4.54
N GLU A 39 -8.61 4.67 -5.61
CA GLU A 39 -7.54 5.17 -6.48
C GLU A 39 -6.92 6.44 -5.89
N GLY A 40 -5.60 6.43 -5.73
CA GLY A 40 -4.78 7.56 -5.30
C GLY A 40 -3.76 7.94 -6.37
N ASN A 41 -3.39 9.21 -6.43
CA ASN A 41 -2.44 9.75 -7.41
C ASN A 41 -1.15 10.21 -6.71
N PHE A 42 -0.05 9.51 -6.99
CA PHE A 42 1.21 9.65 -6.26
C PHE A 42 2.33 10.14 -7.17
N PHE A 43 3.16 11.03 -6.65
CA PHE A 43 4.36 11.48 -7.34
C PHE A 43 5.41 10.36 -7.39
N VAL A 44 5.92 10.05 -8.58
CA VAL A 44 6.96 9.04 -8.82
C VAL A 44 8.29 9.77 -9.07
N PRO A 45 9.24 9.75 -8.10
CA PRO A 45 10.48 10.52 -8.22
C PRO A 45 11.35 10.15 -9.43
N GLU A 46 11.34 8.89 -9.85
CA GLU A 46 12.14 8.36 -10.94
C GLU A 46 11.73 8.91 -12.31
N THR A 47 10.42 9.05 -12.53
CA THR A 47 9.84 9.56 -13.78
C THR A 47 9.55 11.07 -13.70
N MET A 48 9.50 11.63 -12.49
CA MET A 48 9.02 12.98 -12.20
C MET A 48 7.56 13.21 -12.65
N GLU A 49 6.76 12.15 -12.66
CA GLU A 49 5.34 12.17 -13.05
C GLU A 49 4.46 11.79 -11.88
N TYR A 50 3.14 11.96 -12.05
CA TYR A 50 2.15 11.46 -11.12
C TYR A 50 1.46 10.25 -11.73
N GLU A 51 1.40 9.17 -10.97
CA GLU A 51 0.82 7.90 -11.41
C GLU A 51 -0.28 7.45 -10.45
N ASP A 52 -1.27 6.74 -10.99
CA ASP A 52 -2.43 6.27 -10.24
C ASP A 52 -2.19 4.87 -9.68
N PHE A 53 -2.41 4.70 -8.39
CA PHE A 53 -2.28 3.43 -7.69
C PHE A 53 -3.51 3.18 -6.82
N TRP A 54 -3.79 1.90 -6.55
CA TRP A 54 -4.83 1.54 -5.58
C TRP A 54 -4.28 1.62 -4.18
N VAL A 55 -4.84 2.46 -3.32
CA VAL A 55 -4.55 2.44 -1.88
C VAL A 55 -5.36 1.32 -1.25
N VAL A 56 -4.70 0.48 -0.47
CA VAL A 56 -5.30 -0.75 0.08
C VAL A 56 -5.20 -0.86 1.60
N ALA A 57 -4.25 -0.15 2.22
CA ALA A 57 -4.15 -0.06 3.68
C ALA A 57 -3.61 1.31 4.10
N ASP A 58 -4.07 1.80 5.25
CA ASP A 58 -3.43 2.92 5.94
C ASP A 58 -2.58 2.35 7.08
N LEU A 59 -1.25 2.37 6.89
CA LEU A 59 -0.32 1.70 7.80
C LEU A 59 -0.05 2.51 9.06
N GLU A 60 -0.33 3.82 9.03
CA GLU A 60 -0.12 4.75 10.14
C GLU A 60 -1.30 5.73 10.20
N PRO A 61 -2.52 5.27 10.54
CA PRO A 61 -3.74 6.07 10.50
C PRO A 61 -3.73 7.24 11.49
N GLU A 62 -2.94 7.15 12.57
CA GLU A 62 -2.72 8.24 13.52
C GLU A 62 -1.84 9.37 12.97
N LYS A 63 -1.10 9.11 11.88
CA LYS A 63 -0.31 10.11 11.17
C LYS A 63 -1.11 10.62 9.97
N GLU A 64 -1.81 11.74 10.18
CA GLU A 64 -2.55 12.44 9.12
C GLU A 64 -1.61 12.86 7.97
N GLU A 65 -0.36 13.19 8.30
CA GLU A 65 0.67 13.60 7.34
C GLU A 65 1.92 12.75 7.53
N ASN A 66 2.68 12.55 6.44
CA ASN A 66 3.95 11.83 6.45
C ASN A 66 3.88 10.35 6.87
N GLY A 67 2.69 9.80 7.11
CA GLY A 67 2.48 8.37 7.35
C GLY A 67 2.62 7.54 6.07
N PHE A 68 2.59 6.22 6.20
CA PHE A 68 2.69 5.29 5.08
C PHE A 68 1.34 4.68 4.69
N LEU A 69 1.20 4.45 3.39
CA LEU A 69 0.09 3.74 2.76
C LEU A 69 0.64 2.50 2.06
N LEU A 70 -0.10 1.40 2.15
CA LEU A 70 0.11 0.26 1.26
C LEU A 70 -0.67 0.51 -0.03
N ILE A 71 0.00 0.37 -1.16
CA ILE A 71 -0.58 0.58 -2.48
C ILE A 71 -0.45 -0.67 -3.35
N TYR A 72 -1.21 -0.73 -4.43
CA TYR A 72 -1.17 -1.76 -5.45
C TYR A 72 -1.23 -1.14 -6.85
N ASP A 73 -0.32 -1.57 -7.71
CA ASP A 73 -0.27 -1.19 -9.12
C ASP A 73 -0.92 -2.29 -9.99
N VAL A 74 -1.97 -1.91 -10.72
CA VAL A 74 -2.68 -2.80 -11.64
C VAL A 74 -1.86 -3.14 -12.87
N ASP A 75 -1.01 -2.22 -13.32
CA ASP A 75 -0.26 -2.38 -14.57
C ASP A 75 0.92 -3.34 -14.40
N THR A 76 1.56 -3.32 -13.23
CA THR A 76 2.68 -4.21 -12.92
C THR A 76 2.32 -5.42 -12.05
N ASP A 77 1.11 -5.47 -11.46
CA ASP A 77 0.68 -6.52 -10.53
C ASP A 77 1.59 -6.61 -9.30
N LEU A 78 1.93 -5.45 -8.73
CA LEU A 78 2.83 -5.33 -7.59
C LEU A 78 2.21 -4.48 -6.47
N PHE A 79 2.37 -4.93 -5.23
CA PHE A 79 2.19 -4.13 -4.04
C PHE A 79 3.40 -3.23 -3.79
N GLY A 80 3.16 -2.09 -3.18
CA GLY A 80 4.16 -1.08 -2.89
C GLY A 80 3.82 -0.22 -1.68
N LEU A 81 4.67 0.77 -1.44
CA LEU A 81 4.49 1.76 -0.40
C LEU A 81 4.42 3.16 -0.98
N ALA A 82 3.56 3.99 -0.41
CA ALA A 82 3.53 5.43 -0.65
C ALA A 82 3.51 6.20 0.66
N ARG A 83 4.01 7.43 0.63
CA ARG A 83 3.98 8.35 1.76
C ARG A 83 2.86 9.36 1.59
N LYS A 84 2.07 9.59 2.64
CA LYS A 84 1.02 10.63 2.69
C LYS A 84 1.64 12.02 2.56
N ALA A 85 1.04 12.89 1.75
CA ALA A 85 1.34 14.32 1.72
C ALA A 85 0.32 15.13 2.52
N GLU A 86 0.66 16.38 2.88
CA GLU A 86 -0.22 17.36 3.57
C GLU A 86 -1.49 17.72 2.79
N LEU A 87 -1.63 17.26 1.53
CA LEU A 87 -2.76 17.61 0.69
C LEU A 87 -3.96 16.73 1.04
N PHE A 88 -5.06 17.39 1.39
CA PHE A 88 -6.40 16.86 1.70
C PHE A 88 -7.06 16.00 0.60
N ASN A 89 -6.32 15.55 -0.42
CA ASN A 89 -6.81 14.63 -1.43
C ASN A 89 -6.40 13.20 -1.04
N GLU A 90 -7.40 12.32 -0.93
CA GLU A 90 -7.22 10.89 -0.74
C GLU A 90 -6.19 10.36 -1.75
N GLY A 91 -5.11 9.75 -1.24
CA GLY A 91 -4.05 9.19 -2.07
C GLY A 91 -3.12 10.20 -2.74
N SER A 92 -2.95 11.40 -2.18
CA SER A 92 -1.91 12.33 -2.62
C SER A 92 -0.64 12.18 -1.79
N GLY A 93 0.49 11.98 -2.46
CA GLY A 93 1.72 11.55 -1.80
C GLY A 93 2.90 11.36 -2.73
N GLU A 94 3.92 10.69 -2.22
CA GLU A 94 5.11 10.28 -2.96
C GLU A 94 5.19 8.75 -2.95
N LEU A 95 5.42 8.14 -4.13
CA LEU A 95 5.72 6.73 -4.24
C LEU A 95 7.08 6.46 -3.57
N VAL A 96 7.10 5.51 -2.64
CA VAL A 96 8.33 5.03 -2.00
C VAL A 96 8.94 3.88 -2.80
N GLY A 97 8.10 2.98 -3.31
CA GLY A 97 8.54 1.89 -4.20
C GLY A 97 7.51 0.78 -4.37
N LEU A 98 7.73 -0.07 -5.36
CA LEU A 98 6.96 -1.30 -5.63
C LEU A 98 7.84 -2.53 -5.30
N TYR A 99 7.28 -3.50 -4.58
CA TYR A 99 8.04 -4.55 -3.89
C TYR A 99 7.53 -5.98 -4.17
N GLY A 100 6.40 -6.15 -4.83
CA GLY A 100 5.84 -7.47 -5.14
C GLY A 100 4.64 -7.79 -4.30
N THR A 101 4.82 -8.52 -3.19
CA THR A 101 3.72 -8.92 -2.30
C THR A 101 3.52 -7.93 -1.15
N ILE A 102 2.40 -8.06 -0.44
CA ILE A 102 2.14 -7.25 0.76
C ILE A 102 3.27 -7.42 1.78
N GLY A 103 3.67 -8.67 2.05
CA GLY A 103 4.72 -8.97 3.02
C GLY A 103 6.04 -8.28 2.70
N ILE A 104 6.51 -8.35 1.44
CA ILE A 104 7.78 -7.74 1.02
C ILE A 104 7.68 -6.21 1.08
N ALA A 105 6.53 -5.62 0.73
CA ALA A 105 6.32 -4.18 0.88
C ALA A 105 6.49 -3.75 2.35
N LEU A 106 5.88 -4.47 3.29
CA LEU A 106 5.98 -4.19 4.72
C LEU A 106 7.40 -4.37 5.27
N GLU A 107 8.19 -5.33 4.75
CA GLU A 107 9.60 -5.50 5.12
C GLU A 107 10.47 -4.30 4.72
N ASN A 108 10.09 -3.60 3.66
CA ASN A 108 10.80 -2.45 3.12
C ASN A 108 10.23 -1.10 3.60
N MET A 109 9.34 -1.12 4.61
CA MET A 109 8.81 0.12 5.17
C MET A 109 9.95 0.93 5.80
N PRO A 110 10.16 2.19 5.38
CA PRO A 110 11.16 3.06 5.98
C PRO A 110 10.88 3.29 7.48
N GLU A 111 11.95 3.40 8.27
CA GLU A 111 11.89 3.77 9.70
C GLU A 111 11.43 5.22 9.95
#